data_AF-A0A4D4N4D6-F1
#
_entry.id   AF-A0A4D4N4D6-F1
#
_cell.length_a   1.000
_cell.length_b   1.000
_cell.length_c   1.000
_cell.angle_alpha   90.00
_cell.angle_beta   90.00
_cell.angle_gamma   90.00
#
_symmetry.space_group_name_H-M   'P 1'
#
loop_
_entity.id
_entity.type
_entity.pdbx_description
1 polymer ?
#
loop_
_entity_poly.entity_id
_entity_poly.type
_entity_poly.pdbx_seq_one_letter_code
_entity_poly.pdbx_strand_id
1 'polypeptide(L)'
;MKDVYVVDAVRTPIGRYNGSLASVRPDDLAAHAVRELLTRTPGLDPSRIEDVYFGNANGAGEENRNVGRMAALLAGLPASVPGVTVNRLCASGLEAVIQAARAIALTVAHQLARKGSGVGVATLCIGVGQGLALVLER
;
A
#
# COMPACT_ATOMS: atom_id res chain seq x y z
N MET A 1 -17.14 3.02 12.10
CA MET A 1 -15.82 2.92 11.45
C MET A 1 -14.92 3.94 12.12
N LYS A 2 -13.61 3.67 12.25
CA LYS A 2 -12.67 4.74 12.56
C LYS A 2 -12.47 5.58 11.31
N ASP A 3 -12.31 6.88 11.49
CA ASP A 3 -11.91 7.76 10.41
C ASP A 3 -10.49 7.41 9.95
N VAL A 4 -10.26 7.50 8.64
CA VAL A 4 -8.96 7.30 8.01
C VAL A 4 -8.50 8.63 7.46
N TYR A 5 -7.29 9.05 7.84
CA TYR A 5 -6.73 10.34 7.46
C TYR A 5 -5.53 10.16 6.54
N VAL A 6 -5.42 11.01 5.51
CA VAL A 6 -4.20 11.18 4.74
C VAL A 6 -3.34 12.21 5.46
N VAL A 7 -2.17 11.80 5.94
CA VAL A 7 -1.32 12.64 6.81
C VAL A 7 -0.26 13.41 6.03
N ASP A 8 0.34 12.80 5.01
CA ASP A 8 1.27 13.46 4.09
C ASP A 8 1.21 12.75 2.71
N ALA A 9 1.70 13.40 1.67
CA ALA A 9 1.78 12.87 0.31
C ALA A 9 2.94 13.49 -0.46
N VAL A 10 3.65 12.64 -1.23
CA VAL A 10 4.76 13.03 -2.10
C VAL A 10 4.64 12.31 -3.44
N ARG A 11 5.31 12.84 -4.46
CA ARG A 11 5.47 12.16 -5.75
C ARG A 11 6.77 12.56 -6.42
N THR A 12 7.27 11.70 -7.29
CA THR A 12 8.34 12.07 -8.23
C THR A 12 7.81 13.04 -9.30
N PRO A 13 8.70 13.71 -10.05
CA PRO A 13 8.36 14.26 -11.36
C PRO A 13 7.86 13.17 -12.32
N ILE A 14 7.13 13.57 -13.37
CA ILE A 14 6.71 12.67 -14.45
C ILE A 14 7.69 12.87 -15.61
N GLY A 15 8.47 11.83 -15.93
CA GLY A 15 9.37 11.82 -17.09
C GLY A 15 8.63 11.47 -18.38
N ARG A 16 9.11 12.00 -19.52
CA ARG A 16 8.69 11.52 -20.84
C ARG A 16 9.31 10.13 -21.11
N TYR A 17 8.68 9.37 -22.01
CA TYR A 17 9.26 8.12 -22.51
C TYR A 17 10.66 8.38 -23.07
N ASN A 18 11.63 7.55 -22.67
CA ASN A 18 13.06 7.72 -22.98
C ASN A 18 13.63 9.11 -22.58
N GLY A 19 13.07 9.72 -21.53
CA GLY A 19 13.44 11.04 -21.05
C GLY A 19 14.25 11.02 -19.74
N SER A 20 14.04 12.03 -18.90
CA SER A 20 14.87 12.33 -17.72
C SER A 20 14.91 11.25 -16.62
N LEU A 21 13.95 10.32 -16.61
CA LEU A 21 13.89 9.22 -15.63
C LEU A 21 14.12 7.85 -16.28
N ALA A 22 14.45 7.79 -17.57
CA ALA A 22 14.55 6.52 -18.30
C ALA A 22 15.70 5.61 -17.83
N SER A 23 16.73 6.19 -17.21
CA SER A 23 17.85 5.45 -16.63
C SER A 23 17.60 5.02 -15.18
N VAL A 24 16.48 5.39 -14.58
CA VAL A 24 16.13 5.03 -13.20
C VAL A 24 15.26 3.79 -13.22
N ARG A 25 15.66 2.78 -12.46
CA ARG A 25 14.87 1.55 -12.34
C ARG A 25 13.52 1.86 -11.68
N PRO A 26 12.42 1.23 -12.13
CA PRO A 26 11.09 1.38 -11.52
C PRO A 26 11.04 1.12 -10.00
N ASP A 27 11.77 0.13 -9.49
CA ASP A 27 11.81 -0.20 -8.06
C ASP A 27 12.61 0.84 -7.25
N ASP A 28 13.70 1.37 -7.80
CA ASP A 28 14.43 2.50 -7.22
C ASP A 28 13.58 3.79 -7.19
N LEU A 29 12.81 4.04 -8.25
CA LEU A 29 11.91 5.18 -8.32
C LEU A 29 10.76 5.08 -7.29
N ALA A 30 10.23 3.87 -7.10
CA ALA A 30 9.26 3.58 -6.05
C ALA A 30 9.86 3.76 -4.65
N ALA A 31 11.07 3.26 -4.42
CA ALA A 31 11.79 3.42 -3.16
C ALA A 31 12.10 4.88 -2.84
N HIS A 32 12.44 5.68 -3.85
CA HIS A 32 12.68 7.12 -3.68
C HIS A 32 11.45 7.84 -3.13
N ALA A 33 10.25 7.56 -3.66
CA ALA A 33 9.01 8.15 -3.16
C ALA A 33 8.73 7.76 -1.69
N VAL A 34 8.94 6.49 -1.32
CA VAL A 34 8.78 6.02 0.07
C VAL A 34 9.78 6.72 1.00
N ARG A 35 11.05 6.79 0.60
CA ARG A 35 12.11 7.43 1.40
C ARG A 35 11.86 8.93 1.60
N GLU A 36 11.39 9.62 0.57
CA GLU A 36 11.06 11.05 0.66
C GLU A 36 9.90 11.30 1.62
N LEU A 37 8.86 10.44 1.60
CA LEU A 37 7.75 10.52 2.55
C LEU A 37 8.22 10.37 4.01
N LEU A 38 9.11 9.40 4.28
CA LEU A 38 9.69 9.20 5.61
C LEU A 38 10.57 10.38 6.04
N THR A 39 11.37 10.91 5.12
CA THR A 39 12.26 12.06 5.37
C THR A 39 11.46 13.30 5.76
N ARG A 40 10.31 13.53 5.09
CA ARG A 40 9.39 14.64 5.39
C ARG A 40 8.55 14.41 6.65
N THR A 41 8.51 13.19 7.18
CA THR A 41 7.76 12.82 8.38
C THR A 41 8.70 12.32 9.49
N PRO A 42 9.61 13.17 10.02
CA PRO A 42 10.66 12.73 10.95
C PRO A 42 10.13 12.19 12.29
N GLY A 43 8.87 12.48 12.64
CA GLY A 43 8.21 11.94 13.83
C GLY A 43 7.61 10.53 13.66
N LEU A 44 7.62 9.98 12.44
CA LEU A 44 7.13 8.63 12.17
C LEU A 44 8.26 7.62 12.43
N ASP A 45 8.11 6.80 13.46
CA ASP A 45 8.92 5.60 13.63
C ASP A 45 8.58 4.60 12.50
N PRO A 46 9.54 4.26 11.61
CA PRO A 46 9.28 3.37 10.48
C PRO A 46 8.88 1.95 10.89
N SER A 47 9.22 1.51 12.11
CA SER A 47 8.84 0.18 12.61
C SER A 47 7.34 0.05 12.88
N ARG A 48 6.62 1.17 12.99
CA ARG A 48 5.17 1.22 13.19
C ARG A 48 4.37 1.08 11.90
N ILE A 49 5.02 1.03 10.74
CA ILE A 49 4.34 0.85 9.46
C ILE A 49 3.90 -0.61 9.36
N GLU A 50 2.58 -0.82 9.26
CA GLU A 50 1.98 -2.16 9.25
C GLU A 50 2.00 -2.81 7.86
N ASP A 51 1.98 -2.02 6.78
CA ASP A 51 2.03 -2.53 5.40
C ASP A 51 2.35 -1.40 4.40
N VAL A 52 2.90 -1.76 3.24
CA VAL A 52 3.15 -0.86 2.11
C VAL A 52 2.38 -1.34 0.88
N TYR A 53 1.30 -0.64 0.54
CA TYR A 53 0.52 -0.89 -0.67
C TYR A 53 1.08 -0.10 -1.84
N PHE A 54 1.44 -0.77 -2.94
CA PHE A 54 1.97 -0.12 -4.14
C PHE A 54 1.24 -0.56 -5.41
N GLY A 55 0.83 0.40 -6.24
CA GLY A 55 0.16 0.13 -7.50
C GLY A 55 1.15 -0.13 -8.65
N ASN A 56 0.98 -1.21 -9.39
CA ASN A 56 1.82 -1.52 -10.55
C ASN A 56 1.01 -2.25 -11.64
N ALA A 57 0.99 -1.68 -12.85
CA ALA A 57 0.22 -2.22 -13.97
C ALA A 57 0.96 -3.28 -14.79
N ASN A 58 2.30 -3.24 -14.84
CA ASN A 58 3.10 -4.13 -15.69
C ASN A 58 3.55 -5.37 -14.92
N GLY A 59 4.42 -5.19 -13.91
CA GLY A 59 4.89 -6.29 -13.05
C GLY A 59 5.88 -7.27 -13.71
N ALA A 60 6.35 -6.98 -14.92
CA ALA A 60 7.20 -7.87 -15.71
C ALA A 60 8.67 -7.41 -15.80
N GLY A 61 8.96 -6.13 -15.53
CA GLY A 61 10.29 -5.54 -15.59
C GLY A 61 11.05 -5.63 -14.26
N GLU A 62 11.87 -4.63 -13.97
CA GLU A 62 12.60 -4.51 -12.70
C GLU A 62 11.64 -4.35 -11.49
N GLU A 63 10.38 -3.97 -11.75
CA GLU A 63 9.26 -3.95 -10.81
C GLU A 63 8.58 -5.32 -10.56
N ASN A 64 9.22 -6.42 -10.96
CA ASN A 64 8.69 -7.77 -10.77
C ASN A 64 8.66 -8.21 -9.30
N ARG A 65 7.97 -9.33 -9.03
CA ARG A 65 7.98 -10.05 -7.73
C ARG A 65 7.72 -9.15 -6.51
N ASN A 66 6.66 -8.34 -6.59
CA ASN A 66 6.16 -7.47 -5.53
C ASN A 66 7.02 -6.21 -5.30
N VAL A 67 6.93 -5.24 -6.21
CA VAL A 67 7.60 -3.93 -6.11
C VAL A 67 7.26 -3.16 -4.84
N GLY A 68 6.06 -3.32 -4.25
CA GLY A 68 5.72 -2.72 -2.96
C GLY A 68 6.66 -3.17 -1.83
N ARG A 69 6.99 -4.46 -1.79
CA ARG A 69 7.99 -5.00 -0.84
C ARG A 69 9.42 -4.59 -1.21
N MET A 70 9.77 -4.60 -2.49
CA MET A 70 11.12 -4.20 -2.92
C MET A 70 11.38 -2.73 -2.60
N ALA A 71 10.43 -1.84 -2.90
CA ALA A 71 10.51 -0.41 -2.61
C ALA A 71 10.65 -0.14 -1.11
N ALA A 72 9.90 -0.84 -0.26
CA ALA A 72 10.01 -0.73 1.20
C ALA A 72 11.43 -1.03 1.69
N LEU A 73 12.00 -2.16 1.25
CA LEU A 73 13.36 -2.57 1.64
C LEU A 73 14.41 -1.60 1.10
N LEU A 74 14.34 -1.23 -0.18
CA LEU A 74 15.27 -0.29 -0.81
C LEU A 74 15.21 1.09 -0.13
N ALA A 75 14.02 1.54 0.29
CA ALA A 75 13.82 2.79 1.03
C ALA A 75 14.43 2.78 2.44
N GLY A 76 14.87 1.62 2.94
CA GLY A 76 15.47 1.46 4.26
C GLY A 76 14.45 1.13 5.36
N LEU A 77 13.24 0.70 5.02
CA LEU A 77 12.29 0.23 6.03
C LEU A 77 12.77 -1.09 6.67
N PRO A 78 12.45 -1.33 7.95
CA PRO A 78 12.76 -2.60 8.60
C PRO A 78 12.22 -3.79 7.83
N ALA A 79 12.96 -4.91 7.84
CA ALA A 79 12.52 -6.14 7.18
C ALA A 79 11.18 -6.67 7.74
N SER A 80 10.77 -6.26 8.93
CA SER A 80 9.47 -6.57 9.53
C SER A 80 8.27 -5.90 8.84
N VAL A 81 8.48 -4.78 8.13
CA VAL A 81 7.39 -4.04 7.46
C VAL A 81 6.99 -4.77 6.17
N PRO A 82 5.79 -5.39 6.07
CA PRO A 82 5.39 -6.07 4.85
C PRO A 82 5.11 -5.07 3.72
N GLY A 83 4.91 -5.60 2.52
CA GLY A 83 4.49 -4.81 1.38
C GLY A 83 3.76 -5.69 0.37
N VAL A 84 2.83 -5.09 -0.35
CA VAL A 84 2.01 -5.75 -1.36
C VAL A 84 1.89 -4.87 -2.61
N THR A 85 1.89 -5.53 -3.76
CA THR A 85 1.68 -4.89 -5.05
C THR A 85 0.28 -5.20 -5.54
N VAL A 86 -0.47 -4.17 -5.93
CA VAL A 86 -1.83 -4.29 -6.46
C VAL A 86 -1.85 -3.90 -7.92
N ASN A 87 -2.65 -4.61 -8.73
CA ASN A 87 -2.83 -4.31 -10.14
C ASN A 87 -4.31 -4.15 -10.48
N ARG A 88 -4.69 -2.91 -10.79
CA ARG A 88 -5.95 -2.51 -11.42
C ARG A 88 -5.67 -1.60 -12.62
N LEU A 89 -4.66 -1.94 -13.41
CA LEU A 89 -4.15 -1.16 -14.54
C LEU A 89 -3.96 0.31 -14.17
N CYS A 90 -4.54 1.25 -14.91
CA CYS A 90 -4.45 2.69 -14.68
C CYS A 90 -4.94 3.11 -13.28
N ALA A 91 -5.80 2.30 -12.63
CA ALA A 91 -6.35 2.58 -11.31
C ALA A 91 -5.53 1.98 -10.16
N SER A 92 -4.40 1.31 -10.43
CA SER A 92 -3.62 0.59 -9.40
C SER A 92 -3.15 1.49 -8.26
N GLY A 93 -2.75 2.73 -8.55
CA GLY A 93 -2.32 3.68 -7.52
C GLY A 93 -3.46 4.05 -6.55
N LEU A 94 -4.66 4.29 -7.07
CA LEU A 94 -5.83 4.58 -6.24
C LEU A 94 -6.32 3.31 -5.51
N GLU A 95 -6.24 2.14 -6.15
CA GLU A 95 -6.58 0.87 -5.51
C GLU A 95 -5.68 0.60 -4.29
N ALA A 96 -4.37 0.90 -4.37
CA ALA A 96 -3.46 0.80 -3.24
C ALA A 96 -3.92 1.66 -2.04
N VAL A 97 -4.31 2.91 -2.30
CA VAL A 97 -4.85 3.81 -1.26
C VAL A 97 -6.16 3.28 -0.68
N ILE A 98 -7.06 2.76 -1.53
CA ILE A 98 -8.33 2.17 -1.08
C ILE A 98 -8.10 0.93 -0.22
N GLN A 99 -7.16 0.06 -0.58
CA GLN A 99 -6.84 -1.12 0.21
C GLN A 99 -6.20 -0.75 1.56
N ALA A 100 -5.28 0.21 1.58
CA ALA A 100 -4.73 0.75 2.83
C ALA A 100 -5.85 1.32 3.73
N ALA A 101 -6.74 2.13 3.16
CA ALA A 101 -7.87 2.68 3.91
C ALA A 101 -8.83 1.60 4.41
N ARG A 102 -9.11 0.56 3.61
CA ARG A 102 -9.92 -0.59 4.02
C ARG A 102 -9.24 -1.39 5.13
N ALA A 103 -7.93 -1.62 5.06
CA ALA A 103 -7.19 -2.31 6.12
C ALA A 103 -7.32 -1.56 7.45
N ILE A 104 -7.16 -0.23 7.44
CA ILE A 104 -7.36 0.62 8.62
C ILE A 104 -8.85 0.61 9.07
N ALA A 105 -9.78 0.69 8.10
CA ALA A 105 -11.21 0.78 8.36
C ALA A 105 -11.88 -0.57 8.71
N LEU A 106 -11.28 -1.72 8.38
CA LEU A 106 -11.68 -3.09 8.76
C LEU A 106 -11.43 -3.40 10.25
N THR A 107 -11.48 -2.32 11.03
CA THR A 107 -12.00 -2.19 12.39
C THR A 107 -12.99 -3.28 12.84
N VAL A 108 -13.79 -3.91 11.97
CA VAL A 108 -14.67 -5.04 12.36
C VAL A 108 -13.90 -6.16 13.08
N ALA A 109 -12.74 -6.60 12.57
CA ALA A 109 -11.95 -7.63 13.24
C ALA A 109 -11.41 -7.12 14.59
N HIS A 110 -10.95 -5.87 14.64
CA HIS A 110 -10.48 -5.24 15.87
C HIS A 110 -11.62 -5.00 16.89
N GLN A 111 -12.84 -4.74 16.44
CA GLN A 111 -14.02 -4.53 17.30
C GLN A 111 -14.53 -5.85 17.86
N LEU A 112 -14.58 -6.91 17.05
CA LEU A 112 -14.86 -8.26 17.54
C LEU A 112 -13.82 -8.66 18.59
N ALA A 113 -12.53 -8.42 18.32
CA ALA A 113 -11.47 -8.65 19.30
C ALA A 113 -11.63 -7.84 20.59
N ARG A 114 -11.99 -6.54 20.51
CA ARG A 114 -12.23 -5.69 21.70
C ARG A 114 -13.48 -6.06 22.48
N LYS A 115 -14.55 -6.49 21.82
CA LYS A 115 -15.79 -6.93 22.49
C LYS A 115 -15.66 -8.31 23.11
N GLY A 116 -14.74 -9.13 22.60
CA GLY A 116 -14.55 -10.50 23.06
C GLY A 116 -15.61 -11.48 22.55
N SER A 117 -16.63 -11.00 21.82
CA SER A 117 -17.62 -11.84 21.15
C SER A 117 -18.33 -11.10 20.00
N GLY A 118 -18.94 -11.86 19.08
CA GLY A 118 -19.90 -11.39 18.08
C GLY A 118 -19.57 -11.82 16.65
N VAL A 119 -20.50 -11.52 15.75
CA VAL A 119 -20.36 -11.80 14.30
C VAL A 119 -20.30 -10.48 13.54
N GLY A 120 -19.30 -10.33 12.68
CA GLY A 120 -19.11 -9.20 11.78
C GLY A 120 -19.01 -9.68 10.35
N VAL A 121 -19.42 -8.85 9.39
CA VAL A 121 -19.30 -9.15 7.97
C VAL A 121 -18.39 -8.10 7.34
N ALA A 122 -17.40 -8.56 6.59
CA ALA A 122 -16.47 -7.71 5.84
C ALA A 122 -16.63 -8.01 4.34
N THR A 123 -16.69 -6.96 3.53
CA THR A 123 -16.76 -7.08 2.06
C THR A 123 -15.63 -6.28 1.43
N LEU A 124 -15.01 -6.86 0.40
CA LEU A 124 -13.90 -6.25 -0.33
C LEU A 124 -14.10 -6.45 -1.84
N CYS A 125 -13.65 -5.48 -2.63
CA CYS A 125 -13.55 -5.63 -4.08
C CYS A 125 -12.20 -6.24 -4.42
N ILE A 126 -12.17 -7.29 -5.24
CA ILE A 126 -10.94 -7.99 -5.67
C ILE A 126 -10.56 -7.69 -7.13
N GLY A 127 -11.10 -6.61 -7.72
CA GLY A 127 -10.88 -6.22 -9.12
C GLY A 127 -11.99 -6.71 -10.07
N VAL A 128 -12.07 -6.14 -11.28
CA VAL A 128 -13.05 -6.47 -12.35
C VAL A 128 -14.52 -6.63 -11.91
N GLY A 129 -14.95 -5.91 -10.86
CA GLY A 129 -16.33 -5.98 -10.34
C GLY A 129 -16.62 -7.21 -9.48
N GLN A 130 -15.61 -8.01 -9.12
CA GLN A 130 -15.75 -9.17 -8.25
C GLN A 130 -15.71 -8.75 -6.78
N GLY A 131 -16.71 -9.20 -6.03
CA GLY A 131 -16.83 -8.99 -4.58
C GLY A 131 -16.43 -10.24 -3.81
N LEU A 132 -15.58 -10.06 -2.81
CA LEU A 132 -15.31 -11.05 -1.77
C LEU A 132 -16.07 -10.61 -0.51
N ALA A 133 -16.86 -11.50 0.07
CA ALA A 133 -17.51 -11.30 1.36
C ALA A 133 -17.05 -12.39 2.32
N LEU A 134 -16.71 -12.01 3.54
CA LEU A 134 -16.29 -12.94 4.57
C LEU A 134 -16.96 -12.59 5.90
N VAL A 135 -17.42 -13.62 6.59
CA VAL A 135 -18.00 -13.53 7.92
C VAL A 135 -16.88 -13.78 8.92
N LEU A 136 -16.80 -12.92 9.93
CA LEU A 136 -15.85 -12.96 11.02
C LEU A 136 -16.64 -13.23 12.28
N GLU A 137 -16.25 -14.25 13.04
CA GLU A 137 -16.87 -14.60 14.32
C GLU A 137 -15.79 -14.64 15.39
N ARG A 138 -16.15 -14.22 16.59
CA ARG A 138 -15.36 -14.38 17.81
C ARG A 138 -16.27 -14.72 18.98
#